data_AF-A0A2U1KQR7-F1
#
_entry.id   AF-A0A2U1KQR7-F1
#
_cell.length_a   1.000
_cell.length_b   1.000
_cell.length_c   1.000
_cell.angle_alpha   90.00
_cell.angle_beta   90.00
_cell.angle_gamma   90.00
#
_symmetry.space_group_name_H-M   'P 1'
#
loop_
_entity.id
_entity.type
_entity.pdbx_description
1 polymer ?
#
loop_
_entity_poly.entity_id
_entity_poly.type
_entity_poly.pdbx_seq_one_letter_code
_entity_poly.pdbx_strand_id
1 'polypeptide(L)'
;MGISTLTSYKCAQIFEAVGLSIEVMERCFAGMPSRVEGATFEALAGDALQLHSLGFPTREYPPNSVESVSLPNPGDYQWRKGGELRSDCYLHVVSGTPLNILIGGQIFYKLCVAAVANWSNMGRVN
;
A
#
# COMPACT_ATOMS: atom_id res chain seq x y z
N MET A 1 23.30 10.42 -1.59
CA MET A 1 23.97 10.41 -2.92
C MET A 1 24.86 11.62 -3.19
N GLY A 2 24.89 12.66 -2.33
CA GLY A 2 25.97 13.66 -2.35
C GLY A 2 25.93 14.69 -3.48
N ILE A 3 24.79 14.85 -4.15
CA ILE A 3 24.62 15.83 -5.24
C ILE A 3 24.29 17.19 -4.63
N SER A 4 25.05 18.21 -5.04
CA SER A 4 24.99 19.56 -4.47
C SER A 4 24.25 20.57 -5.33
N THR A 5 23.85 20.23 -6.57
CA THR A 5 23.11 21.13 -7.46
C THR A 5 21.87 20.48 -8.04
N LEU A 6 20.79 21.26 -8.17
CA LEU A 6 19.52 20.78 -8.74
C LEU A 6 19.68 20.39 -10.21
N THR A 7 20.51 21.11 -10.97
CA THR A 7 20.76 20.82 -12.38
C THR A 7 21.41 19.46 -12.57
N SER A 8 22.30 19.06 -11.66
CA SER A 8 22.89 17.71 -11.67
C SER A 8 21.92 16.63 -11.19
N TYR A 9 20.92 16.98 -10.38
CA TYR A 9 19.90 16.01 -9.96
C TYR A 9 18.83 15.79 -11.03
N LYS A 10 18.49 16.85 -11.78
CA LYS A 10 17.63 16.76 -12.97
C LYS A 10 18.28 15.81 -13.98
N CYS A 11 17.50 14.85 -14.47
CA CYS A 11 17.92 13.82 -15.42
C CYS A 11 18.92 12.78 -14.89
N ALA A 12 19.34 12.82 -13.63
CA ALA A 12 20.25 11.79 -13.09
C ALA A 12 19.57 10.43 -12.85
N GLN A 13 18.24 10.36 -13.01
CA GLN A 13 17.44 9.12 -12.95
C GLN A 13 17.75 8.27 -11.70
N ILE A 14 17.92 8.94 -10.56
CA ILE A 14 18.44 8.28 -9.36
C ILE A 14 17.32 7.71 -8.49
N PHE A 15 16.57 6.82 -9.12
CA PHE A 15 15.47 6.07 -8.56
C PHE A 15 15.54 4.64 -9.08
N GLU A 16 15.01 3.70 -8.29
CA GLU A 16 14.79 2.32 -8.74
C GLU A 16 13.29 2.14 -8.92
N ALA A 17 12.88 1.67 -10.09
CA ALA A 17 11.48 1.35 -10.33
C ALA A 17 11.18 -0.05 -9.80
N VAL A 18 10.16 -0.17 -8.97
CA VAL A 18 9.73 -1.45 -8.38
C VAL A 18 8.26 -1.66 -8.72
N GLY A 19 7.93 -2.82 -9.27
CA GLY A 19 6.55 -3.20 -9.57
C GLY A 19 5.96 -2.53 -10.81
N LEU A 20 6.81 -2.08 -11.75
CA LEU A 20 6.38 -1.60 -13.07
C LEU A 20 6.77 -2.62 -14.15
N SER A 21 5.89 -2.83 -15.12
CA SER A 21 6.18 -3.68 -16.28
C SER A 21 7.26 -3.08 -17.18
N ILE A 22 7.96 -3.96 -17.92
CA ILE A 22 9.01 -3.57 -18.87
C ILE A 22 8.48 -2.58 -19.91
N GLU A 23 7.27 -2.80 -20.44
CA GLU A 23 6.67 -1.92 -21.46
C GLU A 23 6.56 -0.46 -20.98
N VAL A 24 6.15 -0.25 -19.73
CA VAL A 24 6.07 1.08 -19.11
C VAL A 24 7.46 1.67 -18.90
N MET A 25 8.41 0.85 -18.46
CA MET A 25 9.80 1.26 -18.22
C MET A 25 10.49 1.70 -19.52
N GLU A 26 10.37 0.93 -20.59
CA GLU A 26 10.98 1.25 -21.88
C GLU A 26 10.42 2.54 -22.48
N ARG A 27 9.12 2.77 -22.31
CA ARG A 27 8.43 3.92 -22.91
C ARG A 27 8.60 5.22 -22.12
N CYS A 28 8.59 5.15 -20.79
CA CYS A 28 8.54 6.33 -19.92
C CYS A 28 9.83 6.57 -19.11
N PHE A 29 10.60 5.51 -18.82
CA PHE A 29 11.75 5.55 -17.92
C PHE A 29 12.96 4.80 -18.51
N ALA A 30 13.24 5.02 -19.79
CA ALA A 30 14.34 4.38 -20.49
C ALA A 30 15.67 4.56 -19.75
N GLY A 31 16.37 3.45 -19.50
CA GLY A 31 17.66 3.41 -18.80
C GLY A 31 17.58 3.26 -17.28
N MET A 32 16.38 3.23 -16.68
CA MET A 32 16.21 2.98 -15.25
C MET A 32 16.11 1.48 -14.95
N PRO A 33 16.85 0.97 -13.93
CA PRO A 33 16.75 -0.43 -13.55
C PRO A 33 15.40 -0.73 -12.86
N SER A 34 14.80 -1.87 -13.22
CA SER A 34 13.69 -2.47 -12.50
C SER A 34 13.92 -3.96 -12.34
N ARG A 35 13.97 -4.44 -11.09
CA ARG A 35 14.24 -5.86 -10.77
C ARG A 35 12.96 -6.69 -10.62
N VAL A 36 11.83 -6.02 -10.37
CA VAL A 36 10.55 -6.64 -10.08
C VAL A 36 9.53 -6.02 -11.02
N GLU A 37 9.03 -6.84 -11.94
CA GLU A 37 7.96 -6.44 -12.85
C GLU A 37 6.61 -6.36 -12.13
N GLY A 38 5.66 -5.65 -12.73
CA GLY A 38 4.33 -5.50 -12.15
C GLY A 38 3.36 -4.78 -13.08
N ALA A 39 2.92 -3.59 -12.68
CA ALA A 39 1.80 -2.87 -13.30
C ALA A 39 2.06 -2.54 -14.78
N THR A 40 1.07 -2.86 -15.61
CA THR A 40 0.98 -2.50 -17.04
C THR A 40 0.27 -1.16 -17.22
N PHE A 41 0.27 -0.63 -18.44
CA PHE A 41 -0.49 0.59 -18.76
C PHE A 41 -1.99 0.45 -18.46
N GLU A 42 -2.56 -0.74 -18.64
CA GLU A 42 -3.98 -0.99 -18.34
C GLU A 42 -4.26 -0.90 -16.83
N ALA A 43 -3.40 -1.49 -16.00
CA ALA A 43 -3.52 -1.41 -14.55
C ALA A 43 -3.41 0.05 -14.06
N LEU A 44 -2.39 0.77 -14.55
CA LEU A 44 -2.19 2.19 -14.21
C LEU A 44 -3.37 3.07 -14.67
N ALA A 45 -3.93 2.79 -15.84
CA ALA A 45 -5.12 3.48 -16.34
C ALA A 45 -6.36 3.18 -15.48
N GLY A 46 -6.53 1.93 -15.04
CA GLY A 46 -7.58 1.53 -14.12
C GLY A 46 -7.52 2.30 -12.79
N ASP A 47 -6.34 2.37 -12.18
CA ASP A 47 -6.12 3.11 -10.93
C ASP A 47 -6.39 4.61 -11.12
N ALA A 48 -5.94 5.19 -12.23
CA ALA A 48 -6.19 6.60 -12.55
C ALA A 48 -7.69 6.90 -12.73
N LEU A 49 -8.43 6.00 -13.39
CA LEU A 49 -9.88 6.13 -13.56
C LEU A 49 -10.62 5.96 -12.23
N GLN A 50 -10.17 5.06 -11.36
CA GLN A 50 -10.74 4.89 -10.02
C GLN A 50 -10.55 6.17 -9.21
N LEU A 51 -9.35 6.75 -9.18
CA LEU A 51 -9.08 8.03 -8.52
C LEU A 51 -9.93 9.16 -9.11
N HIS A 52 -10.09 9.19 -10.44
CA HIS A 52 -10.95 10.16 -11.10
C HIS A 52 -12.40 10.01 -10.66
N SER A 53 -12.94 8.79 -10.58
CA SER A 53 -14.32 8.54 -10.13
C SER A 53 -14.55 8.96 -8.67
N LEU A 54 -13.53 8.85 -7.82
CA LEU A 54 -13.58 9.32 -6.44
C LEU A 54 -13.59 10.84 -6.35
N GLY A 55 -12.81 11.53 -7.19
CA GLY A 55 -12.74 12.99 -7.23
C GLY A 55 -13.92 13.66 -7.94
N PHE A 56 -14.51 12.99 -8.93
CA PHE A 56 -15.63 13.48 -9.73
C PHE A 56 -16.82 12.50 -9.69
N PRO A 57 -17.50 12.38 -8.54
CA PRO A 57 -18.66 11.51 -8.42
C PRO A 57 -19.83 12.07 -9.23
N THR A 58 -20.49 11.19 -10.00
CA THR A 58 -21.68 11.56 -10.79
C THR A 58 -22.88 11.91 -9.90
N ARG A 59 -22.87 11.48 -8.63
CA ARG A 59 -23.90 11.77 -7.64
C ARG A 59 -23.45 12.94 -6.76
N GLU A 60 -24.27 13.96 -6.64
CA GLU A 60 -24.08 15.02 -5.64
C GLU A 60 -24.21 14.42 -4.23
N TYR A 61 -23.18 14.64 -3.41
CA TYR A 61 -23.25 14.28 -2.00
C TYR A 61 -24.31 15.14 -1.31
N PRO A 62 -25.06 14.58 -0.35
CA PRO A 62 -26.03 15.37 0.40
C PRO A 62 -25.32 16.53 1.10
N PRO A 63 -25.90 17.75 1.07
CA PRO A 63 -25.30 18.92 1.68
C PRO A 63 -25.05 18.66 3.18
N ASN A 64 -23.84 18.98 3.65
CA ASN A 64 -23.34 18.75 5.01
C ASN A 64 -22.99 17.30 5.37
N SER A 65 -22.84 16.39 4.41
CA SER A 65 -22.28 15.07 4.66
C SER A 65 -20.76 15.13 4.85
N VAL A 66 -20.21 14.25 5.70
CA VAL A 66 -18.77 14.12 5.93
C VAL A 66 -17.99 13.84 4.63
N GLU A 67 -18.61 13.16 3.67
CA GLU A 67 -18.02 12.87 2.36
C GLU A 67 -18.01 14.10 1.43
N SER A 68 -18.93 15.06 1.62
CA SER A 68 -18.95 16.31 0.84
C SER A 68 -17.89 17.34 1.28
N VAL A 69 -17.31 17.17 2.47
CA VAL A 69 -16.45 18.18 3.11
C VAL A 69 -15.00 17.72 3.26
N SER A 70 -14.72 16.41 3.28
CA SER A 70 -13.39 15.89 3.62
C SER A 70 -12.90 14.79 2.68
N LEU A 71 -11.59 14.81 2.40
CA LEU A 71 -10.91 13.74 1.67
C LEU A 71 -10.85 12.46 2.53
N PRO A 72 -11.00 11.27 1.94
CA PRO A 72 -10.82 10.02 2.67
C PRO A 72 -9.38 9.93 3.22
N ASN A 73 -9.25 9.53 4.48
CA ASN A 73 -7.95 9.34 5.13
C ASN A 73 -7.67 7.84 5.29
N PRO A 74 -6.90 7.22 4.37
CA PRO A 74 -6.56 5.79 4.43
C PRO A 74 -5.60 5.43 5.57
N GLY A 75 -4.94 6.41 6.20
CA GLY A 75 -4.07 6.15 7.35
C GLY A 75 -2.66 5.68 7.01
N ASP A 76 -2.13 6.01 5.83
CA ASP A 76 -0.83 5.55 5.32
C ASP A 76 0.34 5.82 6.28
N TYR A 77 0.31 6.98 6.93
CA TYR A 77 1.34 7.41 7.89
C TYR A 77 0.99 7.08 9.34
N GLN A 78 -0.30 6.95 9.67
CA GLN A 78 -0.79 6.74 11.03
C GLN A 78 -1.98 5.78 11.01
N TRP A 79 -1.88 4.71 11.79
CA TRP A 79 -2.93 3.69 11.86
C TRP A 79 -4.29 4.27 12.23
N ARG A 80 -5.32 3.83 11.50
CA ARG A 80 -6.72 4.19 11.68
C ARG A 80 -7.58 2.93 11.58
N LYS A 81 -8.69 2.88 12.32
CA LYS A 81 -9.69 1.81 12.14
C LYS A 81 -10.31 1.95 10.74
N GLY A 82 -10.19 0.92 9.92
CA GLY A 82 -10.67 0.92 8.52
C GLY A 82 -9.69 1.50 7.50
N GLY A 83 -8.46 1.83 7.91
CA GLY A 83 -7.36 2.19 7.01
C GLY A 83 -6.63 0.98 6.43
N GLU A 84 -5.58 1.24 5.65
CA GLU A 84 -4.77 0.18 5.03
C GLU A 84 -4.10 -0.74 6.07
N LEU A 85 -4.03 -2.03 5.76
CA LEU A 85 -3.46 -3.04 6.64
C LEU A 85 -1.94 -2.92 6.65
N ARG A 86 -1.38 -2.55 7.80
CA ARG A 86 0.06 -2.50 8.02
C ARG A 86 0.51 -3.59 8.99
N SER A 87 1.62 -4.25 8.68
CA SER A 87 2.23 -5.31 9.52
C SER A 87 2.46 -4.85 10.96
N ASP A 88 2.80 -3.57 11.15
CA ASP A 88 3.08 -2.96 12.45
C ASP A 88 1.83 -2.84 13.34
N CYS A 89 0.64 -2.98 12.74
CA CYS A 89 -0.65 -2.81 13.41
C CYS A 89 -1.19 -4.10 14.05
N TYR A 90 -0.56 -5.26 13.79
CA TYR A 90 -0.90 -6.49 14.51
C TYR A 90 -0.57 -6.39 16.01
N LEU A 91 0.41 -5.57 16.41
CA LEU A 91 0.86 -5.51 17.80
C LEU A 91 -0.23 -5.00 18.76
N HIS A 92 -1.09 -4.07 18.32
CA HIS A 92 -2.19 -3.57 19.14
C HIS A 92 -3.41 -4.50 19.17
N VAL A 93 -3.62 -5.32 18.13
CA VAL A 93 -4.68 -6.35 18.14
C VAL A 93 -4.34 -7.47 19.14
N VAL A 94 -3.06 -7.81 19.28
CA VAL A 94 -2.60 -8.81 20.26
C VAL A 94 -2.62 -8.28 21.69
N SER A 95 -2.56 -6.96 21.91
CA SER A 95 -2.66 -6.36 23.25
C SER A 95 -4.04 -6.49 23.91
N GLY A 96 -5.07 -6.94 23.17
CA GLY A 96 -6.45 -7.10 23.65
C GLY A 96 -6.80 -8.47 24.26
N THR A 97 -5.89 -9.45 24.25
CA THR A 97 -6.11 -10.73 24.95
C THR A 97 -5.34 -10.75 26.26
N PRO A 98 -6.00 -10.63 27.43
CA PRO A 98 -5.33 -10.74 28.72
C PRO A 98 -5.11 -12.21 29.08
N LEU A 99 -4.47 -13.00 28.23
CA LEU A 99 -4.07 -14.37 28.54
C LEU A 99 -2.83 -14.72 27.71
N ASN A 100 -1.79 -15.22 28.38
CA ASN A 100 -0.58 -15.85 27.83
C ASN A 100 0.71 -15.00 27.69
N ILE A 101 1.12 -14.37 28.79
CA ILE A 101 2.55 -14.20 29.12
C ILE A 101 3.16 -15.47 29.77
N LEU A 102 2.37 -16.52 30.03
CA LEU A 102 2.80 -17.71 30.80
C LEU A 102 2.94 -19.02 30.02
N ILE A 103 2.98 -19.00 28.68
CA ILE A 103 3.28 -20.23 27.91
C ILE A 103 4.45 -19.96 26.98
N GLY A 104 5.57 -20.64 27.27
CA GLY A 104 6.89 -20.41 26.68
C GLY A 104 6.88 -20.21 25.15
N GLY A 105 7.79 -19.35 24.70
CA GLY A 105 7.83 -18.72 23.37
C GLY A 105 7.81 -19.63 22.13
N GLN A 106 7.75 -20.96 22.24
CA GLN A 106 7.60 -21.84 21.08
C GLN A 106 6.15 -21.89 20.54
N ILE A 107 5.13 -21.75 21.40
CA ILE A 107 3.72 -21.84 20.97
C ILE A 107 3.23 -20.51 20.37
N PHE A 108 3.71 -19.38 20.91
CA PHE A 108 3.34 -18.04 20.43
C PHE A 108 3.82 -17.77 19.00
N TYR A 109 5.05 -18.16 18.68
CA TYR A 109 5.57 -18.05 17.30
C TYR A 109 4.77 -18.93 16.32
N LYS A 110 4.40 -20.16 16.72
CA LYS A 110 3.58 -21.03 15.87
C LYS A 110 2.18 -20.47 15.63
N LEU A 111 1.56 -19.83 16.62
CA LEU A 111 0.22 -19.24 16.48
C LEU A 111 0.24 -17.99 15.58
N CYS A 112 1.24 -17.10 15.73
CA CYS A 112 1.40 -15.93 14.87
C CYS A 112 1.70 -16.32 13.42
N VAL A 113 2.61 -17.28 13.20
CA VAL A 113 2.94 -17.76 11.84
C VAL A 113 1.74 -18.48 11.21
N ALA A 114 0.99 -19.27 11.99
CA ALA A 114 -0.23 -19.91 11.50
C ALA A 114 -1.32 -18.89 11.13
N ALA A 115 -1.48 -17.80 11.88
CA ALA A 115 -2.45 -16.74 11.56
C ALA A 115 -2.11 -16.00 10.26
N VAL A 116 -0.82 -15.68 10.05
CA VAL A 116 -0.33 -15.07 8.79
C VAL A 116 -0.48 -16.05 7.61
N ALA A 117 -0.16 -17.32 7.81
CA ALA A 117 -0.26 -18.35 6.77
C ALA A 117 -1.72 -18.71 6.41
N ASN A 118 -2.63 -18.78 7.39
CA ASN A 118 -4.06 -19.05 7.12
C ASN A 118 -4.72 -17.89 6.39
N TRP A 119 -4.36 -16.64 6.69
CA TRP A 119 -4.87 -15.49 5.94
C TRP A 119 -4.41 -15.49 4.48
N SER A 120 -3.14 -15.86 4.23
CA SER A 120 -2.63 -16.04 2.86
C SER A 120 -3.40 -17.09 2.05
N ASN A 121 -4.04 -18.07 2.70
CA ASN A 121 -4.88 -19.07 2.05
C ASN A 121 -6.37 -18.67 1.95
N MET A 122 -6.86 -17.76 2.80
CA MET A 122 -8.24 -17.24 2.73
C MET A 122 -8.44 -16.19 1.63
N GLY A 123 -7.37 -15.53 1.17
CA GLY A 123 -7.39 -14.67 -0.03
C GLY A 123 -7.39 -15.42 -1.37
N ARG A 124 -7.48 -16.77 -1.34
CA ARG A 124 -7.47 -17.63 -2.53
C ARG A 124 -8.65 -18.61 -2.52
N VAL A 125 -9.82 -18.15 -2.08
CA VAL A 125 -11.10 -18.85 -2.26
C VAL A 125 -12.00 -17.93 -3.08
N ASN A 126 -12.33 -18.43 -4.29
CA ASN A 126 -13.13 -17.85 -5.38
C ASN A 126 -13.93 -16.57 -5.10
#